data_AF-A0A8J2N664-F1
#
_entry.id   AF-A0A8J2N664-F1
#
_cell.length_a   1.000
_cell.length_b   1.000
_cell.length_c   1.000
_cell.angle_alpha   90.00
_cell.angle_beta   90.00
_cell.angle_gamma   90.00
#
_symmetry.space_group_name_H-M   'P 1'
#
loop_
_entity.id
_entity.type
_entity.pdbx_description
1 polymer ?
#
loop_
_entity_poly.entity_id
_entity_poly.type
_entity_poly.pdbx_seq_one_letter_code
_entity_poly.pdbx_strand_id
1 'polypeptide(L)'
;MSTTQTHQYHQNKNLTPLFTDLEDRADRILTSLYLLWQLDEEFAEIQKGLEQQDYIDLIRANTEKMEANLEVIRRKNELLNGDRLSDWIDNGTDETEKAKRQGDIMRLTKKMEGLQKQMAEAMRVYLG
;
A
#
# COMPACT_ATOMS: atom_id res chain seq x y z
N MET A 1 -25.70 35.68 18.41
CA MET A 1 -25.03 34.62 19.17
C MET A 1 -24.76 33.49 18.20
N SER A 2 -23.50 33.34 17.76
CA SER A 2 -23.12 32.31 16.80
C SER A 2 -22.63 31.10 17.56
N THR A 3 -23.41 30.02 17.55
CA THR A 3 -22.97 28.73 18.05
C THR A 3 -21.95 28.15 17.08
N THR A 4 -20.69 28.20 17.49
CA THR A 4 -19.58 27.50 16.85
C THR A 4 -19.95 26.02 16.73
N GLN A 5 -20.16 25.55 15.51
CA GLN A 5 -20.18 24.13 15.19
C GLN A 5 -18.79 23.59 15.49
N THR A 6 -18.60 23.05 16.69
CA THR A 6 -17.58 22.05 16.96
C THR A 6 -17.85 20.90 16.01
N HIS A 7 -17.19 20.92 14.84
CA HIS A 7 -16.96 19.74 14.04
C HIS A 7 -16.18 18.80 14.95
N GLN A 8 -16.91 17.95 15.67
CA GLN A 8 -16.34 16.85 16.41
C GLN A 8 -15.57 16.03 15.38
N TYR A 9 -14.26 16.18 15.45
CA TYR A 9 -13.28 15.28 14.90
C TYR A 9 -13.55 13.94 15.58
N HIS A 10 -14.55 13.20 15.12
CA HIS A 10 -14.69 11.79 15.42
C HIS A 10 -13.46 11.14 14.79
N GLN A 11 -12.37 11.11 15.56
CA GLN A 11 -11.28 10.17 15.34
C GLN A 11 -11.97 8.83 15.21
N ASN A 12 -12.02 8.34 13.97
CA ASN A 12 -12.66 7.08 13.67
C ASN A 12 -11.85 6.02 14.43
N LYS A 13 -12.39 5.58 15.58
CA LYS A 13 -11.78 4.57 16.45
C LYS A 13 -11.66 3.25 15.70
N ASN A 14 -12.50 3.04 14.69
CA ASN A 14 -12.42 1.87 13.84
C ASN A 14 -11.34 2.07 12.77
N LEU A 15 -10.22 1.36 12.91
CA LEU A 15 -9.13 1.35 11.94
C LEU A 15 -9.33 0.35 10.80
N THR A 16 -10.38 -0.50 10.84
CA THR A 16 -10.62 -1.52 9.79
C THR A 16 -10.64 -0.94 8.37
N PRO A 17 -11.34 0.18 8.07
CA PRO A 17 -11.34 0.73 6.71
C PRO A 17 -9.97 1.22 6.26
N LEU A 18 -9.15 1.70 7.20
CA LEU A 18 -7.78 2.12 6.93
C LEU A 18 -6.90 0.92 6.59
N PHE A 19 -7.02 -0.17 7.36
CA PHE A 19 -6.29 -1.41 7.08
C PHE A 19 -6.69 -2.05 5.76
N THR A 20 -7.99 -2.10 5.44
CA THR A 20 -8.46 -2.62 4.15
C THR A 20 -7.91 -1.81 2.98
N ASP A 21 -7.95 -0.47 3.04
CA ASP A 21 -7.38 0.34 1.95
C ASP A 21 -5.85 0.18 1.83
N LEU A 22 -5.14 -0.01 2.95
CA LEU A 22 -3.71 -0.32 2.92
C LEU A 22 -3.42 -1.69 2.30
N GLU A 23 -4.21 -2.71 2.63
CA GLU A 23 -4.11 -4.04 2.04
C GLU A 23 -4.36 -4.00 0.52
N ASP A 24 -5.44 -3.35 0.08
CA ASP A 24 -5.82 -3.21 -1.32
C ASP A 24 -4.73 -2.49 -2.14
N ARG A 25 -4.15 -1.42 -1.58
CA ARG A 25 -3.07 -0.69 -2.25
C ARG A 25 -1.80 -1.50 -2.36
N ALA A 26 -1.44 -2.23 -1.31
CA ALA A 26 -0.32 -3.14 -1.36
C ALA A 26 -0.51 -4.21 -2.45
N ASP A 27 -1.72 -4.77 -2.59
CA ASP A 27 -2.03 -5.75 -3.65
C ASP A 27 -1.94 -5.16 -5.05
N ARG A 28 -2.38 -3.91 -5.23
CA ARG A 28 -2.24 -3.20 -6.51
C ARG A 28 -0.77 -3.01 -6.88
N ILE A 29 0.08 -2.62 -5.93
CA ILE A 29 1.53 -2.48 -6.18
C ILE A 29 2.13 -3.83 -6.52
N LEU A 30 1.84 -4.89 -5.76
CA LEU A 30 2.34 -6.24 -6.05
C LEU A 30 1.92 -6.72 -7.44
N THR A 31 0.69 -6.43 -7.85
CA THR A 31 0.18 -6.78 -9.18
C THR A 31 0.93 -6.01 -10.27
N SER A 32 1.17 -4.71 -10.09
CA SER A 32 1.97 -3.91 -11.02
C SER A 32 3.41 -4.42 -11.12
N LEU A 33 4.03 -4.79 -10.00
CA LEU A 33 5.37 -5.40 -10.00
C LEU A 33 5.41 -6.73 -10.76
N TYR A 34 4.41 -7.59 -10.54
CA TYR A 34 4.29 -8.86 -11.24
C TYR A 34 4.13 -8.67 -12.76
N LEU A 35 3.29 -7.72 -13.18
CA LEU A 35 3.13 -7.38 -14.59
C LEU A 35 4.44 -6.90 -15.21
N LEU A 36 5.20 -6.03 -14.53
CA LEU A 36 6.50 -5.57 -15.00
C LEU A 36 7.49 -6.73 -15.17
N TRP A 37 7.54 -7.63 -14.20
CA TRP A 37 8.39 -8.82 -14.26
C TRP A 37 8.00 -9.75 -15.43
N GLN A 38 6.71 -10.02 -15.59
CA GLN A 38 6.22 -10.86 -16.69
C GLN A 38 6.55 -10.24 -18.05
N LEU A 39 6.40 -8.92 -18.20
CA LEU A 39 6.75 -8.24 -19.45
C LEU A 39 8.25 -8.30 -19.71
N ASP A 40 9.09 -8.18 -18.69
CA ASP A 40 10.54 -8.29 -18.86
C ASP A 40 10.94 -9.70 -19.34
N GLU A 41 10.30 -10.75 -18.82
CA GLU A 41 10.50 -12.12 -19.31
C GLU A 41 10.00 -12.31 -20.75
N GLU A 42 8.82 -11.82 -21.08
CA GLU A 42 8.20 -11.99 -22.40
C GLU A 42 8.89 -11.15 -23.49
N PHE A 43 9.40 -9.95 -23.14
CA PHE A 43 10.00 -9.01 -24.08
C PHE A 43 11.53 -9.08 -24.14
N ALA A 44 12.18 -9.97 -23.36
CA ALA A 44 13.62 -10.19 -23.41
C ALA A 44 14.16 -10.51 -24.82
N GLU A 45 13.30 -10.98 -25.74
CA GLU A 45 13.68 -11.39 -27.10
C GLU A 45 13.16 -10.46 -28.22
N ILE A 46 12.40 -9.39 -27.92
CA ILE A 46 11.68 -8.63 -28.95
C ILE A 46 12.57 -7.57 -29.64
N GLN A 47 12.73 -7.71 -30.96
CA GLN A 47 13.49 -6.78 -31.82
C GLN A 47 12.60 -5.66 -32.42
N LYS A 48 12.79 -4.45 -31.89
CA LYS A 48 12.59 -3.10 -32.46
C LYS A 48 11.18 -2.61 -32.83
N GLY A 49 10.84 -1.46 -32.24
CA GLY A 49 9.98 -0.43 -32.84
C GLY A 49 8.81 -0.01 -31.94
N LEU A 50 7.58 -0.26 -32.42
CA LEU A 50 6.33 0.08 -31.73
C LEU A 50 6.13 -0.75 -30.46
N GLU A 51 6.42 -2.05 -30.50
CA GLU A 51 6.34 -2.94 -29.34
C GLU A 51 7.29 -2.51 -28.21
N GLN A 52 8.43 -1.89 -28.56
CA GLN A 52 9.37 -1.34 -27.61
C GLN A 52 8.89 -0.02 -26.99
N GLN A 53 8.17 0.81 -27.74
CA GLN A 53 7.58 2.04 -27.23
C GLN A 53 6.37 1.75 -26.32
N ASP A 54 5.50 0.82 -26.73
CA ASP A 54 4.37 0.34 -25.91
C ASP A 54 4.87 -0.28 -24.60
N TYR A 55 5.98 -1.04 -24.65
CA TYR A 55 6.67 -1.56 -23.46
C TYR A 55 7.14 -0.43 -22.53
N ILE A 56 7.83 0.59 -23.06
CA ILE A 56 8.31 1.74 -22.27
C ILE A 56 7.15 2.51 -21.64
N ASP A 57 6.08 2.76 -22.39
CA ASP A 57 4.93 3.52 -21.89
C ASP A 57 4.15 2.72 -20.84
N LEU A 58 4.09 1.40 -20.98
CA LEU A 58 3.46 0.52 -19.99
C LEU A 58 4.31 0.35 -18.72
N ILE A 59 5.64 0.33 -18.83
CA ILE A 59 6.53 0.44 -17.68
C ILE A 59 6.29 1.75 -16.94
N ARG A 60 6.30 2.88 -17.66
CA ARG A 60 6.11 4.21 -17.08
C ARG A 60 4.77 4.31 -16.35
N ALA A 61 3.68 3.92 -16.99
CA ALA A 61 2.34 3.98 -16.41
C ALA A 61 2.19 3.11 -15.16
N ASN A 62 2.82 1.93 -15.12
CA ASN A 62 2.79 1.08 -13.93
C ASN A 62 3.65 1.66 -12.81
N THR A 63 4.83 2.18 -13.12
CA THR A 63 5.69 2.85 -12.14
C THR A 63 5.00 4.05 -11.50
N GLU A 64 4.39 4.94 -12.27
CA GLU A 64 3.67 6.10 -11.74
C GLU A 64 2.51 5.69 -10.81
N LYS A 65 1.76 4.64 -11.18
CA LYS A 65 0.69 4.10 -10.33
C LYS A 65 1.23 3.51 -9.03
N MET A 66 2.37 2.84 -9.06
CA MET A 66 3.02 2.29 -7.87
C MET A 66 3.51 3.40 -6.94
N GLU A 67 4.17 4.44 -7.47
CA GLU A 67 4.63 5.59 -6.70
C GLU A 67 3.46 6.32 -6.01
N ALA A 68 2.36 6.55 -6.73
CA ALA A 68 1.17 7.16 -6.17
C ALA A 68 0.56 6.32 -5.03
N ASN A 69 0.49 4.99 -5.19
CA ASN A 69 0.00 4.11 -4.14
C ASN A 69 0.95 4.06 -2.93
N LEU A 70 2.26 4.07 -3.15
CA LEU A 70 3.25 4.13 -2.09
C LEU A 70 3.15 5.40 -1.27
N GLU A 71 3.00 6.54 -1.93
CA GLU A 71 2.88 7.83 -1.25
C GLU A 71 1.65 7.86 -0.34
N VAL A 72 0.54 7.27 -0.80
CA VAL A 72 -0.66 7.12 0.03
C VAL A 72 -0.42 6.17 1.20
N ILE A 73 0.26 5.05 0.98
CA ILE A 73 0.64 4.11 2.05
C ILE A 73 1.51 4.82 3.10
N ARG A 74 2.53 5.58 2.69
CA ARG A 74 3.42 6.33 3.60
C ARG A 74 2.63 7.30 4.48
N ARG A 75 1.82 8.17 3.86
CA ARG A 75 0.97 9.12 4.59
C ARG A 75 0.00 8.44 5.54
N LYS A 76 -0.58 7.30 5.14
CA LYS A 76 -1.52 6.54 5.97
C LYS A 76 -0.84 5.79 7.11
N ASN A 77 0.39 5.35 6.90
CA ASN A 77 1.19 4.72 7.95
C ASN A 77 1.60 5.75 9.02
N GLU A 78 1.87 7.00 8.64
CA GLU A 78 2.10 8.10 9.59
C GLU A 78 0.86 8.38 10.48
N LEU A 79 -0.34 8.13 9.96
CA LEU A 79 -1.60 8.26 10.73
C LEU A 79 -1.85 7.09 11.70
N LEU A 80 -1.07 6.01 11.57
CA LEU A 80 -1.04 4.85 12.47
C LEU A 80 0.08 5.05 13.49
N ASN A 81 -0.11 5.95 14.44
CA ASN A 81 0.81 6.05 15.58
C ASN A 81 0.59 4.87 16.56
N GLY A 82 1.63 4.53 17.33
CA GLY A 82 1.61 3.38 18.24
C GLY A 82 0.46 3.45 19.26
N ASP A 83 0.17 4.65 19.78
CA ASP A 83 -0.89 4.87 20.77
C ASP A 83 -2.28 4.57 20.19
N ARG A 84 -2.57 5.02 18.97
CA ARG A 84 -3.87 4.78 18.31
C ARG A 84 -4.06 3.32 17.90
N LEU A 85 -2.97 2.63 17.55
CA LEU A 85 -2.98 1.19 17.30
C LEU A 85 -3.26 0.41 18.58
N SER A 86 -2.58 0.75 19.68
CA SER A 86 -2.82 0.14 20.99
C SER A 86 -4.25 0.36 21.44
N ASP A 87 -4.74 1.61 21.39
CA ASP A 87 -6.12 1.95 21.72
C ASP A 87 -7.11 1.17 20.85
N TRP A 88 -6.85 1.01 19.55
CA TRP A 88 -7.72 0.20 18.71
C TRP A 88 -7.68 -1.28 19.08
N ILE A 89 -6.54 -1.86 19.42
CA ILE A 89 -6.49 -3.24 19.92
C ILE A 89 -7.28 -3.34 21.24
N ASP A 90 -7.00 -2.48 22.20
CA ASP A 90 -7.54 -2.54 23.57
C ASP A 90 -9.05 -2.33 23.63
N ASN A 91 -9.61 -1.58 22.68
CA ASN A 91 -11.06 -1.40 22.50
C ASN A 91 -11.75 -2.61 21.80
N GLY A 92 -11.13 -3.79 21.76
CA GLY A 92 -11.77 -5.04 21.31
C GLY A 92 -12.81 -5.52 22.32
N THR A 93 -13.93 -6.08 21.85
CA THR A 93 -15.03 -6.54 22.70
C THR A 93 -14.64 -7.74 23.55
N ASP A 94 -13.73 -8.57 23.06
CA ASP A 94 -13.18 -9.73 23.76
C ASP A 94 -11.74 -10.04 23.30
N GLU A 95 -11.08 -10.96 23.99
CA GLU A 95 -9.69 -11.35 23.70
C GLU A 95 -9.52 -12.00 22.31
N THR A 96 -10.57 -12.59 21.74
CA THR A 96 -10.51 -13.15 20.38
C THR A 96 -10.44 -12.03 19.35
N GLU A 97 -11.24 -10.98 19.53
CA GLU A 97 -11.20 -9.80 18.67
C GLU A 97 -9.86 -9.06 18.82
N LYS A 98 -9.35 -8.89 20.04
CA LYS A 98 -8.03 -8.26 20.27
C LYS A 98 -6.92 -9.04 19.57
N ALA A 99 -6.92 -10.37 19.71
CA ALA A 99 -5.96 -11.24 19.03
C ALA A 99 -6.08 -11.15 17.50
N LYS A 100 -7.30 -11.07 16.96
CA LYS A 100 -7.54 -10.84 15.52
C LYS A 100 -6.97 -9.49 15.07
N ARG A 101 -7.25 -8.41 15.80
CA ARG A 101 -6.75 -7.06 15.52
C ARG A 101 -5.22 -7.03 15.51
N GLN A 102 -4.57 -7.68 16.49
CA GLN A 102 -3.11 -7.86 16.51
C GLN A 102 -2.59 -8.65 15.31
N GLY A 103 -3.27 -9.74 14.95
CA GLY A 103 -2.93 -10.54 13.77
C GLY A 103 -3.03 -9.76 12.46
N ASP A 104 -4.06 -8.93 12.30
CA ASP A 104 -4.24 -8.06 11.14
C ASP A 104 -3.10 -7.03 11.02
N ILE A 105 -2.72 -6.40 12.14
CA ILE A 105 -1.58 -5.46 12.18
C ILE A 105 -0.28 -6.15 11.80
N MET A 106 0.01 -7.32 12.38
CA MET A 106 1.24 -8.06 12.11
C MET A 106 1.31 -8.52 10.65
N ARG A 107 0.20 -9.02 10.09
CA ARG A 107 0.09 -9.40 8.67
C ARG A 107 0.37 -8.21 7.77
N LEU A 108 -0.29 -7.08 8.02
CA LEU A 108 -0.11 -5.88 7.20
C LEU A 108 1.30 -5.32 7.30
N THR A 109 1.89 -5.28 8.50
CA THR A 109 3.27 -4.82 8.71
C THR A 109 4.23 -5.66 7.88
N LYS A 110 4.13 -6.98 7.96
CA LYS A 110 4.97 -7.91 7.18
C LYS A 110 4.77 -7.73 5.67
N LYS A 111 3.53 -7.52 5.22
CA LYS A 111 3.21 -7.25 3.81
C LYS A 111 3.88 -5.95 3.34
N MET A 112 3.83 -4.89 4.15
CA MET A 112 4.44 -3.60 3.84
C MET A 112 5.98 -3.66 3.81
N GLU A 113 6.61 -4.37 4.76
CA GLU A 113 8.05 -4.60 4.73
C GLU A 113 8.49 -5.38 3.48
N GLY A 114 7.75 -6.44 3.13
CA GLY A 114 7.99 -7.21 1.91
C GLY A 114 7.83 -6.35 0.65
N LEU A 115 6.79 -5.52 0.61
CA LEU A 115 6.52 -4.60 -0.49
C LEU A 115 7.64 -3.57 -0.65
N GLN A 116 8.09 -2.95 0.44
CA GLN A 116 9.19 -1.99 0.41
C GLN A 116 10.47 -2.62 -0.16
N LYS A 117 10.77 -3.87 0.20
CA LYS A 117 11.92 -4.61 -0.33
C LYS A 117 11.78 -4.86 -1.83
N GLN A 118 10.65 -5.43 -2.27
CA GLN A 118 10.40 -5.72 -3.69
C GLN A 118 10.40 -4.45 -4.53
N MET A 119 9.88 -3.35 -3.99
CA MET A 119 9.92 -2.06 -4.66
C MET A 119 11.34 -1.49 -4.78
N ALA A 120 12.16 -1.58 -3.73
CA ALA A 120 13.55 -1.14 -3.82
C ALA A 120 14.32 -1.93 -4.89
N GLU A 121 14.04 -3.24 -5.02
CA GLU A 121 14.61 -4.09 -6.06
C GLU A 121 14.11 -3.72 -7.46
N ALA A 122 12.79 -3.55 -7.63
CA ALA A 122 12.21 -3.14 -8.90
C ALA A 122 12.67 -1.75 -9.35
N MET A 123 12.79 -0.77 -8.44
CA MET A 123 13.34 0.54 -8.77
C MET A 123 14.79 0.43 -9.26
N ARG A 124 15.59 -0.47 -8.66
CA ARG A 124 16.97 -0.70 -9.11
C ARG A 124 17.04 -1.35 -10.49
N VAL A 125 16.10 -2.25 -10.82
CA VAL A 125 16.08 -2.99 -12.09
C VAL A 125 15.48 -2.17 -13.23
N TYR A 126 14.37 -1.49 -12.98
CA TYR A 126 13.57 -0.84 -14.04
C TYR A 126 13.76 0.68 -14.13
N LEU A 127 14.32 1.33 -13.10
CA LEU A 127 14.48 2.80 -13.04
C LEU A 127 15.93 3.25 -12.74
N GLY A 128 16.86 2.30 -12.59
CA GLY A 128 18.27 2.53 -12.27
C GLY A 128 19.19 2.60 -13.47
#